data_AF-A0A3P7M3X8-F1
#
_entry.id   AF-A0A3P7M3X8-F1
#
_cell.length_a   1.000
_cell.length_b   1.000
_cell.length_c   1.000
_cell.angle_alpha   90.00
_cell.angle_beta   90.00
_cell.angle_gamma   90.00
#
_symmetry.space_group_name_H-M   'P 1'
#
loop_
_entity.id
_entity.type
_entity.pdbx_description
1 polymer ?
#
loop_
_entity_poly.entity_id
_entity_poly.type
_entity_poly.pdbx_seq_one_letter_code
_entity_poly.pdbx_strand_id
1 'polypeptide(L)'
;MSAADELKDKLKDLTEVYEEIAKKGAENQGDSADHGDKSSDNEDGLIKSHIVNYPHRRYYLDLKKNRRGYFLRLTMISTSARIKLAVPAEGMRDLYNSICDLLKTWWNQAPSSEEQKGSAWPY
;
A
#
# COMPACT_ATOMS: atom_id res chain seq x y z
N MET A 1 -8.15 -1.54 -15.20
CA MET A 1 -7.45 -0.93 -14.05
C MET A 1 -6.04 -1.51 -14.02
N SER A 2 -5.00 -0.67 -13.98
CA SER A 2 -3.62 -1.17 -13.91
C SER A 2 -3.33 -1.70 -12.50
N ALA A 3 -2.39 -2.64 -12.35
CA ALA A 3 -1.86 -3.01 -11.04
C ALA A 3 -1.25 -1.81 -10.29
N ALA A 4 -0.79 -0.79 -11.02
CA ALA A 4 -0.34 0.47 -10.44
C ALA A 4 -1.48 1.29 -9.82
N ASP A 5 -2.64 1.33 -10.48
CA ASP A 5 -3.84 1.99 -9.93
C ASP A 5 -4.34 1.24 -8.70
N GLU A 6 -4.38 -0.09 -8.77
CA GLU A 6 -4.76 -0.93 -7.64
C GLU A 6 -3.82 -0.73 -6.45
N LEU A 7 -2.50 -0.73 -6.68
CA LEU A 7 -1.51 -0.48 -5.62
C LEU A 7 -1.72 0.86 -4.92
N LYS A 8 -1.94 1.92 -5.71
CA LYS A 8 -2.24 3.26 -5.20
C LYS A 8 -3.50 3.25 -4.34
N ASP A 9 -4.58 2.64 -4.82
CA ASP A 9 -5.85 2.58 -4.10
C ASP A 9 -5.74 1.78 -2.80
N LYS A 10 -5.01 0.66 -2.81
CA LYS A 10 -4.74 -0.13 -1.59
C LYS A 10 -3.88 0.63 -0.58
N LEU A 11 -2.87 1.37 -1.03
CA LEU A 11 -2.04 2.20 -0.16
C LEU A 11 -2.85 3.33 0.49
N LYS A 12 -3.76 3.94 -0.25
CA LYS A 12 -4.67 4.97 0.27
C LYS A 12 -5.49 4.42 1.43
N ASP A 13 -6.14 3.28 1.22
CA ASP A 13 -6.98 2.63 2.23
C ASP A 13 -6.18 2.27 3.50
N LEU A 14 -4.95 1.75 3.38
CA LEU A 14 -4.11 1.47 4.55
C LEU A 14 -3.67 2.75 5.28
N THR A 15 -3.46 3.84 4.54
CA THR A 15 -3.12 5.15 5.13
C THR A 15 -4.30 5.70 5.92
N GLU A 16 -5.51 5.65 5.38
CA GLU A 16 -6.74 6.09 6.06
C GLU A 16 -7.00 5.27 7.33
N VAL A 17 -6.81 3.95 7.26
CA VAL A 17 -6.93 3.06 8.44
C VAL A 17 -5.93 3.46 9.54
N TYR A 18 -4.69 3.77 9.18
CA TYR A 18 -3.70 4.24 10.16
C TYR A 18 -4.09 5.59 10.77
N GLU A 19 -4.55 6.55 9.97
CA GLU A 19 -4.99 7.86 10.44
C GLU A 19 -6.17 7.75 11.42
N GLU A 20 -7.14 6.86 11.16
CA GLU A 20 -8.23 6.57 12.09
C GLU A 20 -7.75 5.99 13.42
N ILE A 21 -6.80 5.06 13.37
CA ILE A 21 -6.21 4.45 14.58
C ILE A 21 -5.44 5.51 15.37
N ALA A 22 -4.66 6.36 14.69
CA ALA A 22 -3.91 7.45 15.31
C ALA A 22 -4.83 8.46 16.01
N LYS A 23 -5.95 8.83 15.36
CA LYS A 23 -6.95 9.74 15.93
C LYS A 23 -7.64 9.14 17.15
N LYS A 24 -8.10 7.89 17.07
CA LYS A 24 -8.71 7.17 18.21
C LYS A 24 -7.74 7.00 19.38
N GLY A 25 -6.46 6.79 19.09
CA GLY A 25 -5.42 6.71 20.11
C GLY A 25 -5.15 8.03 20.85
N ALA A 26 -5.33 9.17 20.17
CA ALA A 26 -5.21 10.50 20.79
C ALA A 26 -6.43 10.86 21.67
N GLU A 27 -7.63 10.40 21.30
CA GLU A 27 -8.86 10.67 22.04
C GLU A 27 -9.00 9.80 23.30
N ASN A 28 -8.38 8.61 23.34
CA ASN A 28 -8.44 7.66 24.48
C ASN A 28 -7.27 7.78 25.47
N GLN A 29 -6.46 8.85 25.46
CA GLN A 29 -5.43 9.09 26.49
C GLN A 29 -6.05 9.66 27.78
N GLY A 30 -6.84 8.81 28.44
CA GLY A 30 -7.28 8.96 29.82
C GLY A 30 -7.31 7.57 30.46
N ASP A 31 -6.21 7.23 31.14
CA ASP A 31 -6.05 6.13 32.10
C ASP A 31 -5.99 4.68 31.58
N SER A 32 -4.77 4.11 31.57
CA SER A 32 -4.43 2.84 32.25
C SER A 32 -3.18 2.18 31.64
N ALA A 33 -2.32 1.76 32.55
CA ALA A 33 -1.04 1.09 32.30
C ALA A 33 -1.18 -0.33 31.76
N ASP A 34 -0.16 -0.71 30.99
CA ASP A 34 0.52 -2.01 30.96
C ASP A 34 -0.31 -3.31 30.89
N HIS A 35 -0.17 -4.01 29.78
CA HIS A 35 0.02 -5.47 29.84
C HIS A 35 0.93 -5.91 28.70
N GLY A 36 2.12 -6.37 29.07
CA GLY A 36 3.12 -6.91 28.16
C GLY A 36 2.58 -8.11 27.39
N ASP A 37 3.01 -8.23 26.13
CA ASP A 37 2.73 -9.41 25.33
C ASP A 37 4.02 -10.14 24.95
N LYS A 38 4.10 -11.36 25.47
CA LYS A 38 4.96 -12.44 25.01
C LYS A 38 4.10 -13.30 24.09
N SER A 39 4.25 -13.12 22.78
CA SER A 39 3.76 -14.12 21.85
C SER A 39 4.63 -14.23 20.60
N SER A 40 4.66 -15.45 20.11
CA SER A 40 5.35 -16.02 18.96
C SER A 40 5.42 -15.10 17.74
N ASP A 41 6.55 -15.17 17.03
CA ASP A 41 6.94 -14.40 15.83
C ASP A 41 6.08 -14.70 14.56
N ASN A 42 4.82 -15.11 14.75
CA ASN A 42 3.88 -15.43 13.70
C ASN A 42 2.54 -14.75 14.01
N GLU A 43 2.29 -13.62 13.33
CA GLU A 43 0.98 -12.99 13.09
C GLU A 43 0.37 -11.98 14.11
N ASP A 44 0.91 -11.81 15.32
CA ASP A 44 0.24 -11.03 16.41
C ASP A 44 0.30 -9.50 16.34
N GLY A 45 0.25 -8.94 15.14
CA GLY A 45 0.15 -7.49 14.99
C GLY A 45 -0.41 -7.05 13.65
N LEU A 46 -1.00 -7.94 12.86
CA LEU A 46 -1.62 -7.56 11.59
C LEU A 46 -2.90 -6.76 11.84
N ILE A 47 -2.98 -5.58 11.25
CA ILE A 47 -4.15 -4.69 11.33
C ILE A 47 -5.00 -4.85 10.07
N LYS A 48 -4.36 -4.72 8.91
CA LYS A 48 -5.00 -4.87 7.61
C LYS A 48 -3.98 -5.35 6.59
N SER A 49 -4.41 -6.19 5.66
CA SER A 49 -3.59 -6.67 4.56
C SER A 49 -4.30 -6.46 3.24
N HIS A 50 -3.54 -6.12 2.20
CA HIS A 50 -3.98 -6.17 0.82
C HIS A 50 -3.00 -6.95 -0.04
N ILE A 51 -3.51 -7.46 -1.16
CA ILE A 51 -2.72 -8.14 -2.17
C ILE A 51 -2.99 -7.45 -3.50
N VAL A 52 -1.93 -7.15 -4.24
CA VAL A 52 -1.99 -6.71 -5.62
C VAL A 52 -1.33 -7.77 -6.49
N ASN A 53 -2.06 -8.26 -7.48
CA ASN A 53 -1.56 -9.27 -8.42
C ASN A 53 -1.12 -8.60 -9.71
N TYR A 54 0.08 -8.94 -10.16
CA TYR A 54 0.62 -8.57 -11.47
C TYR A 54 1.22 -9.83 -12.13
N PRO A 55 1.29 -9.95 -13.46
CA PRO A 55 1.86 -11.13 -14.09
C PRO A 55 3.22 -11.51 -13.50
N HIS A 56 3.30 -12.74 -12.98
CA HIS A 56 4.47 -13.33 -12.32
C HIS A 56 4.98 -12.58 -11.07
N ARG A 57 4.21 -11.62 -10.52
CA ARG A 57 4.55 -10.86 -9.31
C ARG A 57 3.33 -10.66 -8.40
N ARG A 58 3.48 -10.96 -7.12
CA ARG A 58 2.48 -10.65 -6.09
C ARG A 58 3.04 -9.66 -5.10
N TYR A 59 2.28 -8.62 -4.81
CA TYR A 59 2.64 -7.62 -3.81
C TYR A 59 1.71 -7.76 -2.61
N TYR A 60 2.28 -7.95 -1.43
CA TYR A 60 1.56 -7.99 -0.16
C TYR A 60 1.83 -6.68 0.57
N LEU A 61 0.76 -6.05 1.05
CA LEU A 61 0.80 -4.79 1.78
C LEU A 61 0.19 -5.03 3.16
N ASP A 62 1.04 -5.23 4.16
CA ASP A 62 0.59 -5.55 5.52
C ASP A 62 0.80 -4.34 6.43
N LEU A 63 -0.28 -3.68 6.86
CA LEU A 63 -0.20 -2.73 7.97
C LEU A 63 -0.16 -3.51 9.28
N LYS A 64 0.91 -3.32 10.04
CA LYS A 64 1.18 -4.07 11.27
C LYS A 64 1.54 -3.14 12.44
N LYS A 65 1.36 -3.63 13.66
CA LYS A 65 1.85 -3.03 14.91
C LYS A 65 2.90 -3.94 15.53
N ASN A 66 3.95 -3.35 16.08
CA ASN A 66 4.90 -4.02 16.97
C ASN A 66 5.19 -3.12 18.18
N ARG A 67 6.10 -3.55 19.06
CA ARG A 67 6.50 -2.77 20.25
C ARG A 67 7.07 -1.38 19.95
N ARG A 68 7.57 -1.14 18.72
CA ARG A 68 8.12 0.16 18.29
C ARG A 68 7.06 1.07 17.67
N GLY A 69 5.89 0.56 17.33
CA GLY A 69 4.81 1.32 16.70
C GLY A 69 4.20 0.63 15.49
N TYR A 70 3.54 1.42 14.65
CA TYR A 70 2.86 0.96 13.44
C TYR A 70 3.78 1.03 12.23
N PHE A 71 3.71 0.06 11.34
CA PHE A 71 4.50 0.03 10.11
C PHE A 71 3.78 -0.72 8.99
N LEU A 72 4.03 -0.31 7.76
CA LEU A 72 3.62 -1.01 6.56
C LEU A 72 4.74 -1.92 6.09
N ARG A 73 4.45 -3.21 5.92
CA ARG A 73 5.35 -4.16 5.26
C ARG A 73 4.91 -4.40 3.83
N LEU A 74 5.76 -4.02 2.88
CA LEU A 74 5.58 -4.30 1.46
C LEU A 74 6.43 -5.51 1.10
N THR A 75 5.80 -6.60 0.66
CA THR A 75 6.51 -7.79 0.16
C THR A 75 6.17 -8.02 -1.31
N MET A 76 7.17 -7.96 -2.18
CA MET A 76 7.05 -8.47 -3.55
C MET A 76 7.55 -9.92 -3.60
N ILE A 77 6.77 -10.80 -4.19
CA ILE A 77 7.17 -12.18 -4.51
C ILE A 77 7.07 -12.36 -6.02
N SER A 78 8.17 -12.74 -6.66
CA SER A 78 8.21 -13.21 -8.05
C SER A 78 8.72 -14.65 -8.11
N THR A 79 8.83 -15.20 -9.31
CA THR A 79 9.45 -16.51 -9.55
C THR A 79 10.94 -16.56 -9.18
N SER A 80 11.63 -15.43 -9.21
CA SER A 80 13.07 -15.34 -9.04
C SER A 80 13.52 -14.66 -7.75
N ALA A 81 12.67 -13.83 -7.13
CA ALA A 81 13.07 -13.01 -6.00
C ALA A 81 11.92 -12.74 -5.02
N ARG A 82 12.29 -12.52 -3.76
CA ARG A 82 11.41 -11.99 -2.72
C ARG A 82 12.05 -10.74 -2.13
N ILE A 83 11.39 -9.60 -2.32
CA ILE A 83 11.83 -8.31 -1.79
C ILE A 83 10.88 -7.89 -0.67
N LYS A 84 11.43 -7.41 0.44
CA LYS A 84 10.68 -6.93 1.60
C LYS A 84 11.14 -5.52 1.95
N LEU A 85 10.19 -4.63 2.16
CA LEU A 85 10.40 -3.27 2.64
C LEU A 85 9.50 -3.05 3.87
N ALA A 86 9.99 -2.31 4.86
CA ALA A 86 9.18 -1.84 5.97
C ALA A 86 9.22 -0.31 6.01
N VAL A 87 8.04 0.31 6.08
CA VAL A 87 7.86 1.76 6.11
C VAL A 87 7.19 2.11 7.43
N PRO A 88 7.75 3.02 8.26
CA PRO A 88 7.06 3.54 9.43
C PRO A 88 5.69 4.13 9.04
N ALA A 89 4.65 3.88 9.82
CA ALA A 89 3.30 4.29 9.43
C ALA A 89 3.15 5.81 9.27
N GLU A 90 3.93 6.59 10.02
CA GLU A 90 3.99 8.06 9.91
C GLU A 90 4.35 8.53 8.50
N GLY A 91 5.22 7.80 7.78
CA GLY A 91 5.61 8.12 6.41
C GLY A 91 4.72 7.55 5.31
N MET A 92 3.64 6.83 5.66
CA MET A 92 2.76 6.20 4.65
C MET A 92 2.03 7.24 3.79
N ARG A 93 1.62 8.37 4.40
CA ARG A 93 0.97 9.48 3.69
C ARG A 93 1.87 10.05 2.60
N ASP A 94 3.12 10.33 2.96
CA ASP A 94 4.11 10.89 2.03
C ASP A 94 4.48 9.91 0.93
N LEU A 95 4.61 8.62 1.27
CA LEU A 95 4.80 7.56 0.29
C LEU A 95 3.64 7.49 -0.71
N TYR A 96 2.39 7.52 -0.21
CA TYR A 96 1.20 7.50 -1.04
C TYR A 96 1.17 8.70 -2.00
N ASN A 97 1.43 9.91 -1.49
CA ASN A 97 1.47 11.12 -2.30
C ASN A 97 2.55 11.03 -3.38
N SER A 98 3.76 10.58 -3.00
CA SER A 98 4.88 10.41 -3.93
C SER A 98 4.56 9.41 -5.04
N ILE A 99 3.90 8.29 -4.72
CA ILE A 99 3.46 7.30 -5.71
C ILE A 99 2.37 7.91 -6.61
N CYS A 100 1.43 8.67 -6.05
CA CYS A 100 0.40 9.35 -6.85
C CYS A 100 1.03 10.30 -7.87
N ASP A 101 2.01 11.10 -7.45
CA ASP A 101 2.71 12.04 -8.33
C ASP A 101 3.49 11.30 -9.41
N LEU A 102 4.22 10.24 -9.04
CA LEU A 102 4.94 9.40 -10.01
C LEU A 102 4.00 8.79 -11.05
N LEU A 103 2.85 8.27 -10.63
CA LEU A 103 1.87 7.71 -11.57
C LEU A 103 1.24 8.80 -12.44
N LYS A 104 0.94 9.97 -11.89
CA LYS A 104 0.41 11.09 -12.69
C LYS A 104 1.40 11.55 -13.76
N THR A 105 2.69 11.62 -13.42
CA THR A 105 3.72 12.15 -14.31
C THR A 105 4.16 11.13 -15.35
N TRP A 106 4.33 9.87 -14.96
CA TRP A 106 5.00 8.85 -15.78
C TRP A 106 4.07 7.73 -16.25
N TRP A 107 2.93 7.53 -15.59
CA TRP A 107 1.97 6.46 -15.90
C TRP A 107 0.81 6.94 -16.77
N ASN A 108 1.06 7.90 -17.66
CA ASN A 108 0.10 8.25 -18.72
C ASN A 108 -0.11 7.00 -19.59
N GLN A 109 -1.28 6.36 -19.46
CA GLN A 109 -1.68 5.28 -20.34
C GLN A 109 -1.55 5.81 -21.77
N ALA A 110 -0.68 5.20 -22.58
CA ALA A 110 -0.66 5.48 -24.01
C ALA A 110 -2.11 5.41 -24.52
N PRO A 111 -2.56 6.35 -25.38
CA PRO A 111 -3.91 6.31 -25.89
C PRO A 111 -4.16 4.91 -26.44
N SER A 112 -5.24 4.27 -25.99
CA SER A 112 -5.64 2.95 -26.47
C SER A 112 -5.56 2.97 -27.99
N SER A 113 -4.89 1.98 -28.57
CA SER A 113 -4.66 1.81 -30.01
C SER A 113 -5.95 1.64 -30.85
N GLU A 114 -7.10 2.05 -30.33
CA GLU A 114 -8.37 2.14 -31.03
C GLU A 114 -8.56 3.46 -31.80
N GLU A 115 -7.75 4.49 -31.52
CA GLU A 115 -7.79 5.78 -32.24
C GLU A 115 -6.80 5.84 -33.43
N GLN A 116 -6.58 4.72 -34.11
CA GLN A 116 -5.89 4.65 -35.41
C GLN A 116 -6.71 3.98 -36.51
N LYS A 117 -8.00 3.72 -36.29
CA LYS A 117 -8.96 3.34 -37.34
C LYS A 117 -9.92 4.49 -37.67
N GLY A 118 -9.37 5.62 -38.09
CA GLY A 118 -10.17 6.79 -38.51
C GLY A 118 -9.63 7.52 -39.74
N SER A 119 -8.37 7.33 -40.11
CA SER A 119 -7.76 7.96 -41.30
C SER A 119 -7.80 7.02 -42.50
N ALA A 120 -9.01 6.71 -42.97
CA ALA A 120 -9.19 6.26 -44.35
C ALA A 120 -8.96 7.47 -45.27
N TRP A 121 -7.86 7.48 -46.02
CA TRP A 121 -7.63 8.46 -47.08
C TRP A 121 -8.69 8.26 -48.18
N PRO A 122 -9.43 9.30 -48.62
CA PRO A 122 -10.24 9.19 -49.81
C PRO A 122 -9.32 9.26 -51.03
N TYR A 123 -9.48 8.31 -51.95
CA TYR A 123 -9.06 8.46 -53.35
C TYR A 123 -10.02 9.40 -54.08
#